data_AF-A0AAV6YBG1-F1
#
_entry.id   AF-A0AAV6YBG1-F1
#
_cell.length_a   1.000
_cell.length_b   1.000
_cell.length_c   1.000
_cell.angle_alpha   90.00
_cell.angle_beta   90.00
_cell.angle_gamma   90.00
#
_symmetry.space_group_name_H-M   'P 1'
#
loop_
_entity.id
_entity.type
_entity.pdbx_description
1 polymer ?
#
loop_
_entity_poly.entity_id
_entity_poly.type
_entity_poly.pdbx_seq_one_letter_code
_entity_poly.pdbx_strand_id
1 'polypeptide(L)'
;MDYCLSVFQLFLNVAIYESDIVPGVTTHQELFPHSMISVVANFIPYSDHNQSPRNMYQCQMGKQTMGFPLLTYQERSDNKLYRLQTPQSPLVRPTMYDYFDMDNYPVGTNAIVAVISYTGYDMEDAM
;
A
#
# COMPACT_ATOMS: atom_id res chain seq x y z
N MET A 1 14.15 4.11 -22.01
CA MET A 1 13.93 3.58 -20.65
C MET A 1 15.24 2.96 -20.26
N ASP A 2 15.91 3.58 -19.30
CA ASP A 2 17.29 3.26 -18.97
C ASP A 2 17.33 2.62 -17.58
N TYR A 3 18.20 1.63 -17.41
CA TYR A 3 18.39 0.96 -16.13
C TYR A 3 19.53 1.64 -15.39
N CYS A 4 19.22 2.42 -14.36
CA CYS A 4 20.21 3.03 -13.51
C CYS A 4 20.53 2.14 -12.31
N LEU A 5 21.80 1.83 -12.09
CA LEU A 5 22.25 1.18 -10.85
C LEU A 5 22.46 2.23 -9.75
N SER A 6 22.40 1.79 -8.49
CA SER A 6 22.50 2.66 -7.31
C SER A 6 23.75 3.54 -7.28
N VAL A 7 24.89 3.02 -7.75
CA VAL A 7 26.16 3.77 -7.80
C VAL A 7 26.11 4.94 -8.80
N PHE A 8 25.42 4.76 -9.93
CA PHE A 8 25.32 5.80 -10.95
C PHE A 8 24.28 6.87 -10.60
N GLN A 9 23.26 6.50 -9.83
CA GLN A 9 22.19 7.44 -9.42
C GLN A 9 22.74 8.64 -8.63
N LEU A 10 23.87 8.48 -7.92
CA LEU A 10 24.55 9.56 -7.20
C LEU A 10 25.02 10.72 -8.09
N PHE A 11 25.21 10.46 -9.39
CA PHE A 11 25.72 11.43 -10.37
C PHE A 11 24.64 11.92 -11.34
N LEU A 12 23.37 11.52 -11.13
CA LEU A 12 22.26 11.83 -12.03
C LEU A 12 21.29 12.83 -11.40
N ASN A 13 20.83 13.77 -12.21
CA ASN A 13 19.72 14.67 -11.87
C ASN A 13 18.45 14.11 -12.52
N VAL A 14 17.61 13.47 -11.71
CA VAL A 14 16.35 12.85 -12.14
C VAL A 14 15.19 13.71 -11.65
N ALA A 15 14.36 14.22 -12.56
CA ALA A 15 13.13 14.91 -12.20
C ALA A 15 12.00 13.92 -11.90
N ILE A 16 11.15 14.23 -10.92
CA ILE A 16 10.00 13.39 -10.57
C ILE A 16 8.82 13.67 -11.51
N TYR A 17 8.49 14.95 -11.69
CA TYR A 17 7.45 15.40 -12.59
C TYR A 17 8.03 16.16 -13.78
N GLU A 18 7.28 16.23 -14.87
CA GLU A 18 7.65 17.03 -16.05
C GLU A 18 7.84 18.52 -15.70
N SER A 19 7.11 19.02 -14.70
CA SER A 19 7.23 20.40 -14.20
C SER A 19 8.58 20.71 -13.56
N ASP A 20 9.27 19.68 -13.07
CA ASP A 20 10.52 19.83 -12.31
C ASP A 20 11.76 19.75 -13.22
N ILE A 21 11.55 19.64 -14.54
CA ILE A 21 12.62 19.54 -15.53
C ILE A 21 13.28 20.90 -15.70
N VAL A 22 14.58 20.96 -15.38
CA VAL A 22 15.42 22.14 -15.61
C VAL A 22 16.29 21.92 -16.85
N PRO A 23 16.11 22.73 -17.92
CA PRO A 23 16.89 22.59 -19.15
C PRO A 23 18.40 22.69 -18.89
N GLY A 24 19.17 21.73 -19.42
CA GLY A 24 20.63 21.68 -19.27
C GLY A 24 21.13 21.11 -17.93
N VAL A 25 20.24 20.79 -16.99
CA VAL A 25 20.60 20.20 -15.68
C VAL A 25 20.00 18.80 -15.52
N THR A 26 18.70 18.65 -15.76
CA THR A 26 17.99 17.38 -15.64
C THR A 26 18.34 16.48 -16.81
N THR A 27 18.77 15.26 -16.53
CA THR A 27 19.14 14.28 -17.57
C THR A 27 18.10 13.19 -17.75
N HIS A 28 17.37 12.83 -16.69
CA HIS A 28 16.37 11.77 -16.70
C HIS A 28 15.09 12.23 -16.00
N GLN A 29 14.02 11.48 -16.19
CA GLN A 29 12.74 11.68 -15.52
C GLN A 29 12.22 10.34 -15.02
N GLU A 30 11.63 10.32 -13.83
CA GLU A 30 10.90 9.16 -13.31
C GLU A 30 9.68 8.86 -14.18
N LEU A 31 9.47 7.58 -14.48
CA LEU A 31 8.29 7.15 -15.25
C LEU A 31 7.02 7.26 -14.42
N PHE A 32 7.10 6.84 -13.16
CA PHE A 32 6.00 6.91 -12.23
C PHE A 32 6.52 7.22 -10.82
N PRO A 33 6.04 8.29 -10.15
CA PRO A 33 6.50 8.67 -8.81
C PRO A 33 6.31 7.59 -7.74
N HIS A 34 5.25 6.78 -7.84
CA HIS A 34 4.95 5.71 -6.88
C HIS A 34 5.90 4.51 -6.97
N SER A 35 6.76 4.43 -7.99
CA SER A 35 7.75 3.36 -8.15
C SER A 35 8.83 3.37 -7.07
N MET A 36 9.02 4.51 -6.39
CA MET A 36 9.96 4.64 -5.27
C MET A 36 9.46 3.92 -4.00
N ILE A 37 8.17 3.60 -3.93
CA ILE A 37 7.50 3.05 -2.76
C ILE A 37 7.30 1.54 -2.93
N SER A 38 7.35 0.78 -1.82
CA SER A 38 7.11 -0.68 -1.85
C SER A 38 5.68 -1.03 -2.26
N VAL A 39 5.47 -2.26 -2.74
CA VAL A 39 4.14 -2.78 -3.11
C VAL A 39 3.10 -2.59 -1.98
N VAL A 40 3.47 -2.95 -0.75
CA VAL A 40 2.56 -2.85 0.41
C VAL A 40 2.22 -1.40 0.74
N ALA A 41 3.20 -0.51 0.65
CA ALA A 41 2.99 0.91 0.92
C ALA A 41 2.18 1.59 -0.19
N ASN A 42 2.27 1.12 -1.43
CA ASN A 42 1.44 1.56 -2.55
C ASN A 42 -0.04 1.16 -2.42
N PHE A 43 -0.41 0.27 -1.50
CA PHE A 43 -1.80 -0.05 -1.20
C PHE A 43 -2.45 0.88 -0.19
N ILE A 44 -1.69 1.78 0.45
CA ILE A 44 -2.23 2.75 1.40
C ILE A 44 -2.89 3.89 0.61
N PRO A 45 -4.22 4.08 0.71
CA PRO A 45 -4.88 5.21 0.06
C PRO A 45 -4.42 6.53 0.70
N TYR A 46 -4.16 7.54 -0.13
CA TYR A 46 -3.76 8.89 0.32
C TYR A 46 -2.59 8.89 1.31
N SER A 47 -1.55 8.10 1.05
CA SER A 47 -0.40 7.94 1.95
C SER A 47 0.37 9.25 2.19
N ASP A 48 0.31 10.19 1.26
CA ASP A 48 0.85 11.55 1.34
C ASP A 48 0.13 12.46 2.34
N HIS A 49 -1.11 12.13 2.73
CA HIS A 49 -1.89 12.88 3.72
C HIS A 49 -1.66 12.37 5.16
N ASN A 50 -0.90 11.29 5.31
CA ASN A 50 -0.61 10.66 6.59
C ASN A 50 0.79 11.03 7.07
N GLN A 51 0.97 11.10 8.39
CA GLN A 51 2.30 11.19 8.98
C GLN A 51 3.09 9.92 8.66
N SER A 52 4.37 10.05 8.27
CA SER A 52 5.24 8.92 7.87
C SER A 52 5.21 7.70 8.82
N PRO A 53 5.24 7.85 10.16
CA PRO A 53 5.16 6.71 11.08
C PRO A 53 3.86 5.91 10.96
N ARG A 54 2.73 6.55 10.59
CA ARG A 54 1.44 5.87 10.39
C ARG A 54 1.46 4.98 9.15
N ASN A 55 2.11 5.44 8.07
CA ASN A 55 2.29 4.62 6.88
C ASN A 55 3.18 3.40 7.15
N MET A 56 4.26 3.60 7.91
CA MET A 56 5.13 2.50 8.33
C MET A 56 4.37 1.46 9.17
N TYR A 57 3.56 1.92 10.13
CA TYR A 57 2.72 1.06 10.95
C TYR A 57 1.71 0.28 10.10
N GLN A 58 1.05 0.94 9.15
CA GLN A 58 0.11 0.27 8.25
C GLN A 58 0.78 -0.82 7.40
N CYS A 59 2.02 -0.60 6.94
CA CYS A 59 2.77 -1.64 6.22
C CYS A 59 3.07 -2.85 7.11
N GLN A 60 3.32 -2.64 8.39
CA GLN A 60 3.52 -3.73 9.34
C GLN A 60 2.21 -4.46 9.63
N MET A 61 1.13 -3.73 9.90
CA MET A 61 -0.18 -4.30 10.24
C MET A 61 -0.80 -5.04 9.05
N GLY A 62 -0.70 -4.49 7.84
CA GLY A 62 -1.21 -5.13 6.63
C GLY A 62 -0.62 -6.52 6.36
N LYS A 63 0.62 -6.79 6.80
CA LYS A 63 1.25 -8.12 6.70
C LYS A 63 0.75 -9.11 7.76
N GLN A 64 0.11 -8.63 8.82
CA GLN A 64 -0.39 -9.45 9.93
C GLN A 64 -1.90 -9.70 9.85
N THR A 65 -2.61 -8.94 9.02
CA THR A 65 -4.05 -9.08 8.82
C THR A 65 -4.43 -10.47 8.31
N MET A 66 -5.54 -11.00 8.81
CA MET A 66 -6.15 -12.21 8.27
C MET A 66 -6.85 -11.86 6.95
N GLY A 67 -6.37 -12.43 5.85
CA GLY A 67 -6.99 -12.26 4.53
C GLY A 67 -7.42 -13.59 3.93
N PHE A 68 -7.41 -13.65 2.61
CA PHE A 68 -7.58 -14.89 1.88
C PHE A 68 -6.20 -15.40 1.41
N PRO A 69 -5.56 -16.35 2.11
CA PRO A 69 -4.14 -16.65 1.89
C PRO A 69 -3.87 -17.43 0.59
N LEU A 70 -4.79 -18.33 0.19
CA LEU A 70 -4.67 -19.16 -1.00
C LEU A 70 -6.00 -19.81 -1.39
N LEU A 71 -6.22 -20.03 -2.69
CA LEU A 71 -7.47 -20.60 -3.23
C LEU A 71 -7.60 -22.11 -3.01
N THR A 72 -6.49 -22.84 -3.00
CA THR A 72 -6.44 -24.31 -2.84
C THR A 72 -6.32 -24.77 -1.38
N TYR A 73 -6.92 -24.04 -0.43
CA TYR A 73 -6.68 -24.25 1.00
C TYR A 73 -7.27 -25.57 1.53
N GLN A 74 -8.19 -26.17 0.78
CA GLN A 74 -8.76 -27.49 1.10
C GLN A 74 -7.79 -28.64 0.78
N GLU A 75 -6.82 -28.41 -0.12
CA GLU A 75 -5.88 -29.44 -0.62
C GLU A 75 -4.50 -29.34 0.05
N ARG A 76 -4.30 -28.37 0.95
CA ARG A 76 -3.03 -28.14 1.65
C ARG A 76 -3.14 -28.41 3.14
N SER A 77 -2.07 -29.01 3.68
CA SER A 77 -1.91 -29.29 5.11
C SER A 77 -0.85 -28.38 5.73
N ASP A 78 -1.10 -27.07 5.74
CA ASP A 78 -0.22 -26.09 6.39
C ASP A 78 -0.43 -26.08 7.91
N ASN A 79 0.63 -25.84 8.69
CA ASN A 79 0.58 -25.86 10.16
C ASN A 79 -0.40 -24.83 10.76
N LYS A 80 -0.48 -23.64 10.17
CA LYS A 80 -1.36 -22.56 10.63
C LYS A 80 -1.75 -21.68 9.46
N LEU A 81 -3.05 -21.53 9.23
CA LEU A 81 -3.62 -20.65 8.22
C LEU A 81 -4.73 -19.81 8.84
N TYR A 82 -4.77 -18.55 8.45
CA TYR A 82 -5.83 -17.62 8.84
C TYR A 82 -6.58 -17.20 7.59
N ARG A 83 -7.91 -17.37 7.61
CA ARG A 83 -8.76 -17.06 6.47
C ARG A 83 -9.96 -16.21 6.90
N LEU A 84 -10.14 -15.08 6.24
CA LEU A 84 -11.34 -14.27 6.34
C LEU A 84 -12.49 -14.91 5.53
N GLN A 85 -13.68 -15.03 6.12
CA GLN A 85 -14.82 -15.71 5.49
C GLN A 85 -15.52 -14.84 4.44
N THR A 86 -15.79 -13.57 4.78
CA THR A 86 -16.52 -12.62 3.93
C THR A 86 -15.67 -11.38 3.64
N PRO A 87 -14.56 -11.54 2.91
CA PRO A 87 -13.75 -10.40 2.51
C PRO A 87 -14.46 -9.58 1.42
N GLN A 88 -14.13 -8.29 1.34
CA GLN A 88 -14.66 -7.38 0.32
C GLN A 88 -13.52 -6.60 -0.34
N SER A 89 -13.73 -6.19 -1.60
CA SER A 89 -12.82 -5.27 -2.26
C SER A 89 -12.97 -3.86 -1.65
N PRO A 90 -11.86 -3.14 -1.36
CA PRO A 90 -11.92 -1.79 -0.83
C PRO A 90 -12.59 -0.82 -1.80
N LEU A 91 -13.50 0.03 -1.29
CA LEU A 91 -14.16 1.06 -2.09
C LEU A 91 -13.19 2.13 -2.60
N VAL A 92 -12.19 2.48 -1.79
CA VAL A 92 -11.14 3.44 -2.14
C VAL A 92 -9.84 2.66 -2.25
N ARG A 93 -9.33 2.51 -3.48
CA ARG A 93 -8.14 1.71 -3.76
C ARG A 93 -7.20 2.39 -4.76
N PRO A 94 -5.88 2.33 -4.57
CA PRO A 94 -4.90 2.82 -5.54
C PRO A 94 -4.93 1.99 -6.84
N THR A 95 -4.50 2.58 -7.96
CA THR A 95 -4.39 1.86 -9.26
C THR A 95 -3.47 0.63 -9.19
N MET A 96 -2.48 0.67 -8.30
CA MET A 96 -1.59 -0.46 -8.06
C MET A 96 -2.29 -1.69 -7.47
N TYR A 97 -3.39 -1.50 -6.72
CA TYR A 97 -4.18 -2.61 -6.19
C TYR A 97 -4.73 -3.49 -7.32
N ASP A 98 -5.21 -2.85 -8.39
CA ASP A 98 -5.74 -3.51 -9.58
C ASP A 98 -4.63 -4.09 -10.44
N TYR A 99 -3.50 -3.38 -10.55
CA TYR A 99 -2.32 -3.88 -11.29
C TYR A 99 -1.77 -5.20 -10.71
N PHE A 100 -1.86 -5.39 -9.39
CA PHE A 100 -1.42 -6.63 -8.72
C PHE A 100 -2.55 -7.66 -8.54
N ASP A 101 -3.73 -7.44 -9.11
CA ASP A 101 -4.90 -8.32 -9.01
C ASP A 101 -5.23 -8.74 -7.57
N MET A 102 -5.13 -7.80 -6.62
CA MET A 102 -5.34 -8.07 -5.20
C MET A 102 -6.80 -8.45 -4.86
N ASP A 103 -7.74 -8.23 -5.77
CA ASP A 103 -9.13 -8.71 -5.68
C ASP A 103 -9.22 -10.24 -5.59
N ASN A 104 -8.22 -10.99 -6.08
CA ASN A 104 -8.16 -12.44 -5.93
C ASN A 104 -7.80 -12.88 -4.50
N TYR A 105 -7.14 -12.01 -3.73
CA TYR A 105 -6.67 -12.28 -2.37
C TYR A 105 -7.09 -11.16 -1.41
N PRO A 106 -8.40 -10.95 -1.20
CA PRO A 106 -8.88 -9.81 -0.44
C PRO A 106 -8.57 -9.99 1.06
N VAL A 107 -8.16 -8.88 1.70
CA VAL A 107 -7.59 -8.88 3.06
C VAL A 107 -8.42 -8.09 4.09
N GLY A 108 -9.64 -7.65 3.75
CA GLY A 108 -10.43 -6.80 4.64
C GLY A 108 -11.91 -6.77 4.30
N THR A 109 -12.63 -5.84 4.94
CA THR A 109 -14.06 -5.58 4.72
C THR A 109 -14.32 -4.08 4.79
N ASN A 110 -15.35 -3.59 4.09
CA ASN A 110 -15.77 -2.19 4.20
C ASN A 110 -16.75 -2.05 5.38
N ALA A 111 -16.34 -1.33 6.42
CA ALA A 111 -17.17 -1.04 7.58
C ALA A 111 -17.66 0.42 7.56
N ILE A 112 -18.84 0.67 8.12
CA ILE A 112 -19.34 2.04 8.35
C ILE A 112 -18.71 2.55 9.64
N VAL A 113 -17.88 3.59 9.52
CA VAL A 113 -17.18 4.20 10.65
C VAL A 113 -17.83 5.53 11.02
N ALA A 114 -18.16 5.73 12.29
CA ALA A 114 -18.65 6.99 12.83
C ALA A 114 -17.62 7.57 13.81
N VAL A 115 -17.21 8.83 13.61
CA VAL A 115 -16.28 9.54 14.51
C VAL A 115 -17.10 10.33 15.51
N ILE A 116 -17.45 9.71 16.64
CA ILE A 116 -18.27 10.31 17.70
C ILE A 116 -17.90 9.70 19.05
N SER A 117 -17.82 10.52 20.09
CA SER A 117 -17.74 10.04 21.49
C SER A 117 -19.16 9.84 22.03
N TYR A 118 -19.62 8.59 22.11
CA TYR A 118 -21.00 8.29 22.53
C TYR A 118 -21.09 7.26 23.66
N THR A 119 -20.39 6.14 23.54
CA THR A 119 -20.55 5.00 24.48
C THR A 119 -19.72 5.18 25.74
N GLY A 120 -18.62 5.95 25.67
CA GLY A 120 -17.67 6.12 26.77
C GLY A 120 -16.71 4.93 26.95
N TYR A 121 -16.74 3.95 26.03
CA TYR A 121 -15.83 2.79 25.99
C TYR A 121 -14.80 2.87 24.86
N ASP A 122 -14.81 3.97 24.10
CA ASP A 122 -14.04 4.29 22.89
C ASP A 122 -12.87 5.24 23.18
N MET A 123 -12.32 5.20 24.39
CA MET A 123 -11.19 6.03 24.82
C MET A 123 -9.83 5.35 24.57
N GLU A 124 -8.78 6.15 24.35
CA GLU A 124 -7.39 5.69 24.20
C GLU A 124 -7.17 4.58 23.16
N ASP A 125 -7.56 4.85 21.91
CA ASP A 125 -7.47 3.91 20.76
C ASP A 125 -8.35 2.66 20.87
N ALA A 126 -9.26 2.59 21.85
CA ALA A 126 -10.33 1.61 21.85
C ALA A 126 -11.34 1.89 20.74
N MET A 127 -11.85 0.82 20.12
CA MET A 127 -12.88 0.82 19.09
C MET A 127 -14.08 -0.01 19.54
#